data_AF-A0AAD7Z0T4-F1
#
_entry.id   AF-A0AAD7Z0T4-F1
#
_cell.length_a   1.000
_cell.length_b   1.000
_cell.length_c   1.000
_cell.angle_alpha   90.00
_cell.angle_beta   90.00
_cell.angle_gamma   90.00
#
_symmetry.space_group_name_H-M   'P 1'
#
loop_
_entity.id
_entity.type
_entity.pdbx_description
1 polymer ?
#
loop_
_entity_poly.entity_id
_entity_poly.type
_entity_poly.pdbx_seq_one_letter_code
_entity_poly.pdbx_strand_id
1 'polypeptide(L)'
;MSRTWAWAKYCYPEEDWSNEKSLQNLHFQHRMICSKHFDKSCYTTGSKKRLNIFAIPSDTKDYLTKRDISVIKSQLGMKNKKELIKRKDSLKEEAEMDLVATSNTSTSVTELDTVADTRPRVTPEQSSILCNFFEENPEIVRGYKRSPKCLDKVQNKWKNITPHLNAVGPPRDHRAWAKYLCDMKAKLKRKSIKWRQSCDGKDPVMCNIDDFSEIRLRMLQVLRTDVTSSQESQDTSDLESTADNNNEDQDNNNEGETYEMDSSLPEEPPDVKPKLELLQENGLVLHDTPPDLQPRQLAFEDEFDHFGKNVAEQLRTLPLLVALETQEMLLTVLKKQRLKVLSTSDPLTNK
;
A
#
# COMPACT_ATOMS: atom_id res chain seq x y z
N MET A 1 -26.70 -11.99 14.77
CA MET A 1 -27.24 -10.66 14.52
C MET A 1 -26.08 -9.71 14.28
N SER A 2 -25.86 -9.36 13.01
CA SER A 2 -24.78 -8.46 12.60
C SER A 2 -25.13 -7.01 12.96
N ARG A 3 -24.12 -6.14 13.13
CA ARG A 3 -24.31 -4.69 13.32
C ARG A 3 -25.22 -4.08 12.24
N THR A 4 -25.07 -4.55 11.01
CA THR A 4 -25.87 -4.13 9.86
C THR A 4 -27.36 -4.30 10.12
N TRP A 5 -27.75 -5.34 10.85
CA TRP A 5 -29.13 -5.60 11.23
C TRP A 5 -29.70 -4.52 12.16
N ALA A 6 -28.97 -4.16 13.22
CA ALA A 6 -29.41 -3.12 14.15
C ALA A 6 -29.49 -1.75 13.48
N TRP A 7 -28.62 -1.49 12.51
CA TRP A 7 -28.63 -0.25 11.72
C TRP A 7 -29.82 -0.18 10.76
N ALA A 8 -30.10 -1.28 10.04
CA ALA A 8 -31.26 -1.36 9.16
C ALA A 8 -32.56 -1.15 9.94
N LYS A 9 -32.74 -1.84 11.07
CA LYS A 9 -33.92 -1.70 11.93
C LYS A 9 -34.09 -0.28 12.50
N TYR A 10 -32.99 0.43 12.76
CA TYR A 10 -33.06 1.82 13.22
C TYR A 10 -33.57 2.77 12.14
N CYS A 11 -33.02 2.65 10.93
CA CYS A 11 -33.38 3.54 9.83
C CYS A 11 -34.79 3.26 9.28
N TYR A 12 -35.26 2.01 9.41
CA TYR A 12 -36.51 1.53 8.81
C TYR A 12 -37.24 0.57 9.76
N PRO A 13 -37.88 1.09 10.82
CA PRO A 13 -38.50 0.25 11.85
C PRO A 13 -39.68 -0.57 11.34
N GLU A 14 -40.38 -0.09 10.30
CA GLU A 14 -41.62 -0.69 9.77
C GLU A 14 -41.40 -1.53 8.49
N GLU A 15 -40.19 -1.53 7.92
CA GLU A 15 -39.93 -2.25 6.66
C GLU A 15 -39.40 -3.66 6.90
N ASP A 16 -39.80 -4.60 6.03
CA ASP A 16 -39.32 -5.97 6.08
C ASP A 16 -37.91 -6.07 5.48
N TRP A 17 -36.92 -6.14 6.38
CA TRP A 17 -35.50 -6.30 6.08
C TRP A 17 -35.08 -7.75 5.83
N SER A 18 -36.01 -8.71 5.91
CA SER A 18 -35.71 -10.10 5.57
C SER A 18 -35.66 -10.35 4.05
N ASN A 19 -36.20 -9.42 3.26
CA ASN A 19 -36.23 -9.50 1.80
C ASN A 19 -35.06 -8.74 1.16
N GLU A 20 -34.33 -9.40 0.26
CA GLU A 20 -33.18 -8.83 -0.47
C GLU A 20 -33.55 -7.59 -1.30
N LYS A 21 -34.76 -7.56 -1.89
CA LYS A 21 -35.24 -6.38 -2.65
C LYS A 21 -35.37 -5.14 -1.76
N SER A 22 -35.82 -5.31 -0.51
CA SER A 22 -35.91 -4.22 0.45
C SER A 22 -34.52 -3.67 0.80
N LEU A 23 -33.52 -4.55 0.98
CA LEU A 23 -32.13 -4.16 1.24
C LEU A 23 -31.51 -3.39 0.06
N GLN A 24 -31.76 -3.81 -1.18
CA GLN A 24 -31.28 -3.09 -2.37
C GLN A 24 -31.91 -1.70 -2.51
N ASN A 25 -33.22 -1.59 -2.26
CA ASN A 25 -33.91 -0.30 -2.27
C ASN A 25 -33.38 0.64 -1.16
N LEU A 26 -33.08 0.08 0.02
CA LEU A 26 -32.46 0.78 1.13
C LEU A 26 -31.11 1.40 0.75
N HIS A 27 -30.27 0.60 0.10
CA HIS A 27 -28.95 1.01 -0.36
C HIS A 27 -29.08 2.19 -1.34
N PHE A 28 -30.08 2.14 -2.22
CA PHE A 28 -30.34 3.18 -3.21
C PHE A 28 -30.86 4.49 -2.62
N GLN A 29 -31.59 4.44 -1.51
CA GLN A 29 -32.16 5.64 -0.88
C GLN A 29 -31.12 6.51 -0.13
N HIS A 30 -29.87 6.03 0.03
CA HIS A 30 -28.75 6.79 0.62
C HIS A 30 -29.09 7.54 1.91
N ARG A 31 -29.92 6.98 2.80
CA ARG A 31 -30.17 7.58 4.11
C ARG A 31 -28.93 7.44 5.00
N MET A 32 -28.24 8.55 5.21
CA MET A 32 -27.06 8.62 6.05
C MET A 32 -27.45 8.96 7.50
N ILE A 33 -27.01 8.14 8.46
CA ILE A 33 -27.16 8.45 9.88
C ILE A 33 -26.09 9.48 10.27
N CYS A 34 -26.50 10.64 10.77
CA CYS A 34 -25.57 11.67 11.23
C CYS A 34 -25.00 11.36 12.64
N SER A 35 -23.96 12.09 13.04
CA SER A 35 -23.29 11.90 14.34
C SER A 35 -24.18 12.15 15.57
N LYS A 36 -25.31 12.85 15.41
CA LYS A 36 -26.24 13.14 16.53
C LYS A 36 -26.94 11.90 17.06
N HIS A 37 -27.06 10.85 16.24
CA HIS A 37 -27.73 9.62 16.64
C HIS A 37 -26.85 8.72 17.50
N PHE A 38 -25.57 9.04 17.72
CA PHE A 38 -24.66 8.23 18.48
C PHE A 38 -24.18 8.96 19.74
N ASP A 39 -24.13 8.25 20.85
CA ASP A 39 -23.54 8.78 22.08
C ASP A 39 -22.03 9.04 21.89
N LYS A 40 -21.47 9.99 22.64
CA LYS A 40 -20.04 10.34 22.60
C LYS A 40 -19.15 9.12 22.92
N SER A 41 -19.64 8.19 23.73
CA SER A 41 -18.96 6.94 24.07
C SER A 41 -18.83 5.96 22.89
N CYS A 42 -19.64 6.13 21.84
CA CYS A 42 -19.61 5.28 20.64
C CYS A 42 -18.49 5.64 19.67
N TYR A 43 -17.66 6.65 19.94
CA TYR A 43 -16.56 7.05 19.06
C TYR A 43 -15.21 6.50 19.57
N THR A 44 -14.34 6.04 18.66
CA THR A 44 -13.00 5.55 19.03
C THR A 44 -12.00 6.67 19.30
N THR A 45 -12.33 7.90 18.91
CA THR A 45 -11.44 9.06 18.99
C THR A 45 -12.23 10.26 19.49
N GLY A 46 -11.61 11.12 20.32
CA GLY A 46 -12.23 12.33 20.85
C GLY A 46 -12.73 13.32 19.77
N SER A 47 -12.19 13.22 18.55
CA SER A 47 -12.59 14.02 17.39
C SER A 47 -13.93 13.63 16.75
N LYS A 48 -14.59 12.57 17.24
CA LYS A 48 -15.87 12.03 16.70
C LYS A 48 -15.85 11.67 15.21
N LYS A 49 -14.66 11.49 14.62
CA LYS A 49 -14.51 11.15 13.19
C LYS A 49 -14.74 9.68 12.89
N ARG A 50 -14.59 8.79 13.87
CA ARG A 50 -14.72 7.33 13.70
C ARG A 50 -15.58 6.73 14.79
N LEU A 51 -16.63 6.03 14.37
CA LEU A 51 -17.45 5.22 15.26
C LEU A 51 -16.71 3.94 15.63
N ASN A 52 -16.91 3.50 16.87
CA ASN A 52 -16.53 2.19 17.34
C ASN A 52 -17.20 1.13 16.46
N ILE A 53 -16.50 0.01 16.24
CA ILE A 53 -17.03 -1.12 15.49
C ILE A 53 -18.36 -1.64 16.10
N PHE A 54 -18.61 -1.34 17.38
CA PHE A 54 -19.82 -1.73 18.13
C PHE A 54 -20.80 -0.57 18.39
N ALA A 55 -20.66 0.56 17.69
CA ALA A 55 -21.57 1.70 17.85
C ALA A 55 -22.99 1.38 17.36
N ILE A 56 -23.97 1.62 18.23
CA ILE A 56 -25.40 1.47 17.94
C ILE A 56 -26.06 2.85 18.19
N PRO A 57 -27.00 3.31 17.35
CA PRO A 57 -27.70 4.58 17.56
C PRO A 57 -28.44 4.63 18.91
N SER A 58 -28.37 5.75 19.63
CA SER A 58 -28.85 5.89 21.01
C SER A 58 -30.35 5.64 21.14
N ASP A 59 -31.14 6.04 20.14
CA ASP A 59 -32.61 5.96 20.19
C ASP A 59 -33.13 4.54 19.82
N THR A 60 -32.25 3.60 19.44
CA THR A 60 -32.64 2.18 19.28
C THR A 60 -32.95 1.48 20.59
N LYS A 61 -32.58 2.05 21.74
CA LYS A 61 -32.78 1.42 23.05
C LYS A 61 -34.24 1.16 23.38
N ASP A 62 -35.15 1.91 22.76
CA ASP A 62 -36.58 1.77 22.97
C ASP A 62 -37.20 0.65 22.11
N TYR A 63 -36.52 0.25 21.02
CA TYR A 63 -36.98 -0.76 20.06
C TYR A 63 -36.27 -2.12 20.17
N LEU A 64 -35.16 -2.18 20.88
CA LEU A 64 -34.41 -3.41 21.14
C LEU A 64 -34.69 -3.86 22.57
N THR A 65 -35.22 -5.08 22.71
CA THR A 65 -35.39 -5.65 24.05
C THR A 65 -34.00 -5.84 24.69
N LYS A 66 -33.93 -5.83 26.02
CA LYS A 66 -32.68 -6.13 26.75
C LYS A 66 -32.06 -7.47 26.29
N ARG A 67 -32.91 -8.41 25.81
CA ARG A 67 -32.51 -9.69 25.24
C ARG A 67 -31.74 -9.53 23.93
N ASP A 68 -32.24 -8.71 23.01
CA ASP A 68 -31.60 -8.46 21.71
C ASP A 68 -30.22 -7.80 21.89
N ILE A 69 -30.13 -6.81 22.79
CA ILE A 69 -28.87 -6.14 23.11
C ILE A 69 -27.88 -7.13 23.74
N SER A 70 -28.34 -8.06 24.59
CA SER A 70 -27.50 -9.08 25.21
C SER A 70 -26.97 -10.09 24.19
N VAL A 71 -27.80 -10.52 23.23
CA VAL A 71 -27.41 -11.44 22.15
C VAL A 71 -26.39 -10.78 21.22
N ILE A 72 -26.60 -9.50 20.88
CA ILE A 72 -25.63 -8.74 20.08
C ILE A 72 -24.30 -8.62 20.83
N LYS A 73 -24.31 -8.28 22.12
CA LYS A 73 -23.09 -8.17 22.93
C LYS A 73 -22.33 -9.49 23.07
N SER A 74 -23.04 -10.60 23.24
CA SER A 74 -22.41 -11.92 23.37
C SER A 74 -21.79 -12.40 22.06
N GLN A 75 -22.46 -12.18 20.92
CA GLN A 75 -21.93 -12.53 19.60
C GLN A 75 -20.73 -11.68 19.19
N LEU A 76 -20.64 -10.45 19.70
CA LEU A 76 -19.50 -9.55 19.47
C LEU A 76 -18.34 -9.76 20.44
N GLY A 77 -18.37 -10.83 21.25
CA GLY A 77 -17.26 -11.18 22.15
C GLY A 77 -17.08 -10.22 23.32
N MET A 78 -18.09 -9.40 23.65
CA MET A 78 -18.03 -8.53 24.83
C MET A 78 -18.22 -9.36 26.10
N LYS A 79 -17.13 -9.94 26.62
CA LYS A 79 -17.09 -10.42 28.00
C LYS A 79 -17.41 -9.23 28.91
N ASN A 80 -18.27 -9.45 29.90
CA ASN A 80 -18.74 -8.39 30.78
C ASN A 80 -17.54 -7.59 31.31
N LYS A 81 -17.54 -6.27 31.15
CA LYS A 81 -16.44 -5.39 31.59
C LYS A 81 -16.06 -5.63 33.06
N LYS A 82 -17.02 -6.07 33.90
CA LYS A 82 -16.79 -6.51 35.29
C LYS A 82 -15.89 -7.74 35.41
N GLU A 83 -15.99 -8.69 34.48
CA GLU A 83 -15.16 -9.90 34.43
C GLU A 83 -13.76 -9.61 33.91
N LEU A 84 -13.62 -8.64 32.99
CA LEU A 84 -12.31 -8.16 32.52
C LEU A 84 -11.57 -7.38 33.61
N ILE A 85 -12.28 -6.56 34.40
CA ILE A 85 -11.70 -5.86 35.57
C ILE A 85 -11.28 -6.88 36.62
N LYS A 86 -12.15 -7.86 36.95
CA LYS A 86 -11.81 -8.92 37.91
C LYS A 86 -10.58 -9.75 37.50
N ARG A 87 -10.43 -10.09 36.20
CA ARG A 87 -9.22 -10.77 35.70
C ARG A 87 -7.98 -9.88 35.74
N LYS A 88 -8.12 -8.57 35.53
CA LYS A 88 -7.01 -7.63 35.58
C LYS A 88 -6.50 -7.43 37.00
N ASP A 89 -7.40 -7.47 37.98
CA ASP A 89 -7.04 -7.40 39.40
C ASP A 89 -6.37 -8.71 39.86
N SER A 90 -6.86 -9.89 39.42
CA SER A 90 -6.19 -11.18 39.72
C SER A 90 -4.81 -11.33 39.07
N LEU A 91 -4.63 -10.85 37.84
CA LEU A 91 -3.31 -10.87 37.18
C LEU A 91 -2.32 -9.87 37.79
N LYS A 92 -2.82 -8.83 38.49
CA LYS A 92 -1.97 -7.88 39.20
C LYS A 92 -1.44 -8.47 40.51
N GLU A 93 -2.24 -9.28 41.20
CA GLU A 93 -1.78 -10.01 42.39
C GLU A 93 -0.77 -11.12 42.06
N GLU A 94 -0.93 -11.84 40.94
CA GLU A 94 0.06 -12.86 40.53
C GLU A 94 1.41 -12.22 40.12
N ALA A 95 1.40 -11.04 39.49
CA ALA A 95 2.62 -10.33 39.10
C ALA A 95 3.39 -9.69 40.26
N GLU A 96 2.73 -9.38 41.39
CA GLU A 96 3.41 -8.87 42.59
C GLU A 96 4.09 -9.98 43.41
N MET A 97 3.74 -11.26 43.20
CA MET A 97 4.30 -12.38 43.97
C MET A 97 5.63 -12.94 43.42
N ASP A 98 5.94 -12.69 42.15
CA ASP A 98 7.17 -13.17 41.50
C ASP A 98 8.37 -12.19 41.59
N LEU A 99 8.16 -10.98 42.14
CA LEU A 99 9.20 -9.94 42.21
C LEU A 99 10.09 -9.98 43.46
N VAL A 100 9.95 -11.01 44.32
CA VAL A 100 10.72 -11.14 45.57
C VAL A 100 11.92 -12.11 45.45
N ALA A 101 12.09 -12.81 44.32
CA ALA A 101 13.11 -13.86 44.20
C ALA A 101 14.41 -13.50 43.46
N THR A 102 14.59 -12.27 42.96
CA THR A 102 15.81 -11.90 42.20
C THR A 102 16.30 -10.50 42.54
N SER A 103 16.99 -10.37 43.67
CA SER A 103 17.88 -9.24 43.92
C SER A 103 19.27 -9.79 44.21
N ASN A 104 20.23 -9.59 43.28
CA ASN A 104 21.65 -9.30 43.53
C ASN A 104 22.50 -9.37 42.25
N THR A 105 22.37 -8.37 41.37
CA THR A 105 23.49 -7.91 40.55
C THR A 105 23.28 -6.45 40.13
N SER A 106 24.02 -5.55 40.77
CA SER A 106 24.09 -4.14 40.40
C SER A 106 24.92 -3.97 39.13
N THR A 107 24.26 -3.67 38.01
CA THR A 107 24.86 -2.97 36.88
C THR A 107 23.83 -1.98 36.34
N SER A 108 24.19 -0.70 36.36
CA SER A 108 23.34 0.40 35.90
C SER A 108 23.12 0.34 34.38
N VAL A 109 21.89 0.07 33.94
CA VAL A 109 21.43 0.46 32.61
C VAL A 109 19.96 0.89 32.73
N THR A 110 19.70 2.15 32.39
CA THR A 110 18.36 2.68 32.15
C THR A 110 17.84 2.13 30.83
N GLU A 111 17.10 1.02 30.85
CA GLU A 111 16.44 0.46 29.68
C GLU A 111 14.95 0.29 29.98
N LEU A 112 14.14 1.17 29.39
CA LEU A 112 12.69 1.14 29.48
C LEU A 112 12.16 0.15 28.45
N ASP A 113 11.37 -0.82 28.91
CA ASP A 113 10.69 -1.85 28.13
C ASP A 113 9.89 -1.31 26.94
N THR A 114 10.53 -1.27 25.77
CA THR A 114 9.83 -1.50 24.51
C THR A 114 10.03 -2.96 24.16
N VAL A 115 8.96 -3.76 24.16
CA VAL A 115 8.96 -5.12 23.62
C VAL A 115 9.50 -5.05 22.18
N ALA A 116 10.81 -5.27 22.04
CA ALA A 116 11.51 -5.08 20.80
C ALA A 116 11.01 -6.14 19.83
N ASP A 117 10.45 -5.71 18.70
CA ASP A 117 10.08 -6.58 17.59
C ASP A 117 11.33 -7.38 17.20
N THR A 118 11.40 -8.64 17.65
CA THR A 118 12.56 -9.54 17.48
C THR A 118 12.77 -9.97 16.04
N ARG A 119 11.97 -9.44 15.11
CA ARG A 119 12.14 -9.69 13.69
C ARG A 119 13.50 -9.15 13.24
N PRO A 120 14.38 -10.00 12.68
CA PRO A 120 15.71 -9.59 12.23
C PRO A 120 15.57 -8.40 11.28
N ARG A 121 16.19 -7.26 11.58
CA ARG A 121 16.08 -6.10 10.68
C ARG A 121 16.85 -6.35 9.39
N VAL A 122 16.30 -5.87 8.26
CA VAL A 122 16.97 -5.94 6.96
C VAL A 122 18.17 -5.01 7.00
N THR A 123 19.36 -5.51 6.64
CA THR A 123 20.59 -4.72 6.64
C THR A 123 20.61 -3.71 5.47
N PRO A 124 21.43 -2.65 5.52
CA PRO A 124 21.59 -1.72 4.40
C PRO A 124 22.06 -2.43 3.12
N GLU A 125 22.95 -3.41 3.23
CA GLU A 125 23.45 -4.22 2.11
C GLU A 125 22.36 -5.07 1.49
N GLN A 126 21.56 -5.78 2.32
CA GLN A 126 20.36 -6.48 1.84
C GLN A 126 19.39 -5.53 1.13
N SER A 127 19.26 -4.31 1.65
CA SER A 127 18.38 -3.29 1.03
C SER A 127 18.89 -2.86 -0.35
N SER A 128 20.21 -2.71 -0.53
CA SER A 128 20.81 -2.38 -1.83
C SER A 128 20.57 -3.49 -2.87
N ILE A 129 20.79 -4.76 -2.49
CA ILE A 129 20.52 -5.92 -3.36
C ILE A 129 19.03 -5.96 -3.75
N LEU A 130 18.12 -5.73 -2.81
CA LEU A 130 16.69 -5.67 -3.09
C LEU A 130 16.32 -4.53 -4.05
N CYS A 131 16.99 -3.37 -3.95
CA CYS A 131 16.75 -2.26 -4.87
C CYS A 131 17.08 -2.66 -6.31
N ASN A 132 18.28 -3.19 -6.55
CA ASN A 132 18.70 -3.63 -7.87
C ASN A 132 17.76 -4.71 -8.42
N PHE A 133 17.40 -5.68 -7.56
CA PHE A 133 16.45 -6.74 -7.93
C PHE A 133 15.08 -6.18 -8.35
N PHE A 134 14.57 -5.15 -7.68
CA PHE A 134 13.30 -4.51 -8.02
C PHE A 134 13.36 -3.65 -9.29
N GLU A 135 14.50 -3.02 -9.56
CA GLU A 135 14.74 -2.28 -10.79
C GLU A 135 14.82 -3.22 -12.01
N GLU A 136 15.46 -4.38 -11.85
CA GLU A 136 15.56 -5.41 -12.89
C GLU A 136 14.26 -6.20 -13.11
N ASN A 137 13.39 -6.28 -12.09
CA ASN A 137 12.19 -7.12 -12.10
C ASN A 137 10.94 -6.33 -11.67
N PRO A 138 10.54 -5.29 -12.43
CA PRO A 138 9.48 -4.37 -12.03
C PRO A 138 8.11 -5.06 -11.84
N GLU A 139 7.85 -6.18 -12.50
CA GLU A 139 6.63 -6.96 -12.38
C GLU A 139 6.44 -7.58 -10.98
N ILE A 140 7.53 -7.82 -10.24
CA ILE A 140 7.45 -8.29 -8.86
C ILE A 140 6.89 -7.18 -7.95
N VAL A 141 7.31 -5.93 -8.20
CA VAL A 141 6.86 -4.76 -7.42
C VAL A 141 5.45 -4.33 -7.83
N ARG A 142 5.14 -4.30 -9.12
CA ARG A 142 3.83 -3.88 -9.63
C ARG A 142 2.74 -4.89 -9.30
N GLY A 143 3.09 -6.16 -9.40
CA GLY A 143 2.15 -7.27 -9.33
C GLY A 143 2.11 -7.99 -10.66
N TYR A 144 1.85 -9.29 -10.60
CA TYR A 144 1.83 -10.18 -11.74
C TYR A 144 0.44 -10.78 -11.90
N LYS A 145 0.13 -11.23 -13.12
CA LYS A 145 -1.13 -11.95 -13.40
C LYS A 145 -1.16 -13.24 -12.58
N ARG A 146 -2.32 -13.59 -11.99
CA ARG A 146 -2.54 -14.84 -11.23
C ARG A 146 -2.63 -16.07 -12.14
N SER A 147 -1.63 -16.25 -13.00
CA SER A 147 -1.42 -17.48 -13.77
C SER A 147 -0.41 -18.35 -13.03
N PRO A 148 -0.60 -19.68 -12.95
CA PRO A 148 0.38 -20.60 -12.38
C PRO A 148 1.79 -20.39 -12.94
N LYS A 149 1.90 -20.22 -14.28
CA LYS A 149 3.19 -19.96 -14.95
C LYS A 149 3.86 -18.66 -14.49
N CYS A 150 3.08 -17.62 -14.18
CA CYS A 150 3.61 -16.35 -13.68
C CYS A 150 4.05 -16.47 -12.22
N LEU A 151 3.29 -17.22 -11.41
CA LEU A 151 3.63 -17.52 -10.02
C LEU A 151 4.96 -18.28 -9.93
N ASP A 152 5.14 -19.32 -10.75
CA ASP A 152 6.38 -20.11 -10.77
C ASP A 152 7.58 -19.24 -11.15
N LYS A 153 7.43 -18.38 -12.16
CA LYS A 153 8.49 -17.44 -12.57
C LYS A 153 8.88 -16.49 -11.44
N VAL A 154 7.90 -15.90 -10.76
CA VAL A 154 8.16 -14.97 -9.63
C VAL A 154 8.78 -15.72 -8.45
N GLN A 155 8.30 -16.92 -8.15
CA GLN A 155 8.86 -17.75 -7.09
C GLN A 155 10.31 -18.14 -7.39
N ASN A 156 10.64 -18.49 -8.65
CA ASN A 156 12.00 -18.79 -9.07
C ASN A 156 12.91 -17.55 -8.96
N LYS A 157 12.43 -16.36 -9.33
CA LYS A 157 13.19 -15.11 -9.12
C LYS A 157 13.51 -14.87 -7.64
N TRP A 158 12.53 -15.09 -6.75
CA TRP A 158 12.77 -15.02 -5.31
C TRP A 158 13.75 -16.09 -4.80
N LYS A 159 13.64 -17.34 -5.27
CA LYS A 159 14.59 -18.41 -4.92
C LYS A 159 16.01 -18.07 -5.37
N ASN A 160 16.18 -17.46 -6.55
CA ASN A 160 17.49 -17.09 -7.09
C ASN A 160 18.17 -15.95 -6.30
N ILE A 161 17.41 -14.94 -5.84
CA ILE A 161 17.97 -13.80 -5.10
C ILE A 161 18.20 -14.11 -3.61
N THR A 162 17.50 -15.11 -3.05
CA THR A 162 17.56 -15.43 -1.62
C THR A 162 18.97 -15.78 -1.11
N PRO A 163 19.79 -16.61 -1.80
CA PRO A 163 21.17 -16.88 -1.40
C PRO A 163 22.01 -15.61 -1.28
N HIS A 164 21.86 -14.68 -2.22
CA HIS A 164 22.59 -13.42 -2.23
C HIS A 164 22.22 -12.54 -1.03
N LEU A 165 20.92 -12.48 -0.70
CA LEU A 165 20.43 -11.72 0.47
C LEU A 165 20.87 -12.34 1.80
N ASN A 166 20.88 -13.68 1.88
CA ASN A 166 21.26 -14.39 3.09
C ASN A 166 22.78 -14.40 3.30
N ALA A 167 23.59 -14.13 2.27
CA ALA A 167 25.04 -13.99 2.39
C ALA A 167 25.47 -12.70 3.11
N VAL A 168 24.67 -11.63 3.02
CA VAL A 168 25.00 -10.29 3.55
C VAL A 168 24.22 -9.90 4.81
N GLY A 169 23.45 -10.81 5.40
CA GLY A 169 22.64 -10.48 6.57
C GLY A 169 21.84 -11.66 7.11
N PRO A 170 20.88 -11.39 8.03
CA PRO A 170 20.10 -12.44 8.66
C PRO A 170 19.37 -13.30 7.62
N PRO A 171 19.45 -14.65 7.74
CA PRO A 171 18.88 -15.54 6.75
C PRO A 171 17.35 -15.50 6.81
N ARG A 172 16.73 -15.53 5.64
CA ARG A 172 15.27 -15.61 5.47
C ARG A 172 14.92 -16.47 4.28
N ASP A 173 13.74 -17.08 4.32
CA ASP A 173 13.21 -17.82 3.18
C ASP A 173 12.71 -16.89 2.08
N HIS A 174 12.69 -17.39 0.84
CA HIS A 174 12.11 -16.71 -0.32
C HIS A 174 10.65 -16.24 -0.07
N ARG A 175 9.86 -17.02 0.69
CA ARG A 175 8.50 -16.64 1.10
C ARG A 175 8.49 -15.47 2.09
N ALA A 176 9.43 -15.45 3.04
CA ALA A 176 9.57 -14.36 4.00
C ALA A 176 10.02 -13.05 3.33
N TRP A 177 10.86 -13.12 2.29
CA TRP A 177 11.22 -11.97 1.46
C TRP A 177 10.03 -11.45 0.64
N ALA A 178 9.22 -12.33 0.05
CA ALA A 178 8.00 -11.94 -0.63
C ALA A 178 7.00 -11.26 0.34
N LYS A 179 6.85 -11.80 1.56
CA LYS A 179 6.03 -11.18 2.62
C LYS A 179 6.57 -9.79 3.02
N TYR A 180 7.89 -9.65 3.14
CA TYR A 180 8.54 -8.37 3.42
C TYR A 180 8.21 -7.31 2.35
N LEU A 181 8.23 -7.68 1.07
CA LEU A 181 7.80 -6.81 -0.02
C LEU A 181 6.32 -6.40 0.12
N CYS A 182 5.43 -7.35 0.43
CA CYS A 182 4.01 -7.06 0.65
C CYS A 182 3.79 -6.06 1.80
N ASP A 183 4.46 -6.26 2.94
CA ASP A 183 4.39 -5.35 4.09
C ASP A 183 4.93 -3.96 3.74
N MET A 184 6.01 -3.89 2.96
CA MET A 184 6.58 -2.64 2.48
C MET A 184 5.63 -1.90 1.53
N LYS A 185 5.03 -2.60 0.56
CA LYS A 185 3.98 -2.05 -0.33
C LYS A 185 2.79 -1.54 0.47
N ALA A 186 2.32 -2.28 1.47
CA ALA A 186 1.21 -1.86 2.34
C ALA A 186 1.56 -0.58 3.12
N LYS A 187 2.77 -0.48 3.68
CA LYS A 187 3.26 0.74 4.35
C LYS A 187 3.33 1.92 3.39
N LEU A 188 3.80 1.72 2.16
CA LEU A 188 3.85 2.74 1.11
C LEU A 188 2.45 3.22 0.73
N LYS A 189 1.50 2.31 0.52
CA LYS A 189 0.10 2.67 0.21
C LYS A 189 -0.55 3.49 1.33
N ARG A 190 -0.37 3.09 2.60
CA ARG A 190 -0.90 3.86 3.75
C ARG A 190 -0.32 5.26 3.82
N LYS A 191 0.99 5.42 3.60
CA LYS A 191 1.64 6.74 3.55
C LYS A 191 1.13 7.56 2.36
N SER A 192 1.02 6.96 1.18
CA SER A 192 0.49 7.60 -0.03
C SER A 192 -0.93 8.14 0.15
N ILE A 193 -1.82 7.35 0.77
CA ILE A 193 -3.20 7.80 1.08
C ILE A 193 -3.17 8.96 2.08
N LYS A 194 -2.41 8.82 3.19
CA LYS A 194 -2.29 9.89 4.20
C LYS A 194 -1.77 11.19 3.56
N TRP A 195 -0.83 11.09 2.62
CA TRP A 195 -0.29 12.23 1.90
C TRP A 195 -1.30 12.87 0.95
N ARG A 196 -2.03 12.07 0.17
CA ARG A 196 -3.10 12.57 -0.69
C ARG A 196 -4.17 13.30 0.14
N GLN A 197 -4.46 12.84 1.35
CA GLN A 197 -5.40 13.47 2.26
C GLN A 197 -4.85 14.71 2.98
N SER A 198 -3.53 14.87 3.07
CA SER A 198 -2.89 16.02 3.75
C SER A 198 -2.60 17.17 2.80
N CYS A 199 -2.57 16.92 1.49
CA CYS A 199 -2.43 17.97 0.49
C CYS A 199 -3.83 18.41 0.06
N ASP A 200 -4.23 19.63 0.41
CA ASP A 200 -5.57 20.21 0.14
C ASP A 200 -5.78 20.59 -1.35
N GLY A 201 -5.26 19.76 -2.27
CA GLY A 201 -5.55 19.80 -3.70
C GLY A 201 -4.87 20.89 -4.53
N LYS A 202 -4.08 21.81 -3.94
CA LYS A 202 -3.48 22.94 -4.71
C LYS A 202 -1.97 22.96 -4.85
N ASP A 203 -1.24 22.12 -4.12
CA ASP A 203 0.23 22.21 -4.10
C ASP A 203 0.91 20.98 -4.71
N PRO A 204 1.99 21.18 -5.50
CA PRO A 204 2.80 20.08 -6.01
C PRO A 204 3.27 19.20 -4.86
N VAL A 205 2.99 17.90 -4.99
CA VAL A 205 3.26 16.88 -3.97
C VAL A 205 4.77 16.70 -3.80
N MET A 206 5.38 17.52 -2.97
CA MET A 206 6.75 17.33 -2.52
C MET A 206 6.73 16.32 -1.37
N CYS A 207 7.06 15.07 -1.69
CA CYS A 207 7.37 14.09 -0.66
C CYS A 207 8.62 14.57 0.08
N ASN A 208 8.58 14.71 1.41
CA ASN A 208 9.82 14.85 2.18
C ASN A 208 10.66 13.60 1.92
N ILE A 209 11.76 13.78 1.21
CA ILE A 209 12.64 12.69 0.77
C ILE A 209 13.20 11.95 2.00
N ASP A 210 13.35 12.66 3.11
CA ASP A 210 13.88 12.18 4.39
C ASP A 210 12.95 11.18 5.13
N ASP A 211 11.66 11.14 4.79
CA ASP A 211 10.70 10.24 5.44
C ASP A 211 10.77 8.78 4.90
N PHE A 212 11.57 8.56 3.86
CA PHE A 212 11.64 7.32 3.10
C PHE A 212 13.06 6.79 3.09
N SER A 213 13.23 5.56 3.58
CA SER A 213 14.45 4.80 3.31
C SER A 213 14.66 4.67 1.80
N GLU A 214 15.91 4.69 1.33
CA GLU A 214 16.27 4.64 -0.10
C GLU A 214 15.48 3.58 -0.89
N ILE A 215 15.37 2.36 -0.35
CA ILE A 215 14.61 1.26 -0.97
C ILE A 215 13.15 1.61 -1.27
N ARG A 216 12.52 2.42 -0.42
CA ARG A 216 11.14 2.86 -0.62
C ARG A 216 11.04 3.90 -1.73
N LEU A 217 12.02 4.78 -1.87
CA LEU A 217 12.07 5.78 -2.93
C LEU A 217 12.26 5.10 -4.29
N ARG A 218 13.22 4.18 -4.39
CA ARG A 218 13.45 3.40 -5.62
C ARG A 218 12.24 2.54 -6.00
N MET A 219 11.60 1.90 -5.02
CA MET A 219 10.33 1.22 -5.28
C MET A 219 9.23 2.14 -5.80
N LEU A 220 9.10 3.35 -5.24
CA LEU A 220 8.14 4.33 -5.74
C LEU A 220 8.46 4.75 -7.17
N GLN A 221 9.74 4.84 -7.54
CA GLN A 221 10.17 5.11 -8.91
C GLN A 221 9.76 3.98 -9.86
N VAL A 222 10.00 2.71 -9.49
CA VAL A 222 9.57 1.53 -10.26
C VAL A 222 8.05 1.48 -10.47
N LEU A 223 7.27 1.97 -9.50
CA LEU A 223 5.81 2.07 -9.58
C LEU A 223 5.33 3.24 -10.46
N ARG A 224 6.15 4.27 -10.70
CA ARG A 224 5.78 5.47 -11.46
C ARG A 224 6.07 5.37 -12.96
N THR A 225 7.11 4.63 -13.35
CA THR A 225 7.65 4.62 -14.72
C THR A 225 6.67 4.23 -15.83
N ASP A 226 5.57 3.55 -15.52
CA ASP A 226 4.63 3.07 -16.54
C ASP A 226 3.56 4.09 -16.94
N VAL A 227 3.22 5.05 -16.07
CA VAL A 227 2.15 6.01 -16.38
C VAL A 227 2.55 6.90 -17.56
N THR A 228 3.85 7.14 -17.76
CA THR A 228 4.36 8.00 -18.83
C THR A 228 4.76 7.27 -20.11
N SER A 229 4.86 5.93 -20.12
CA SER A 229 5.44 5.19 -21.25
C SER A 229 4.42 4.59 -22.23
N SER A 230 3.12 4.61 -21.93
CA SER A 230 2.12 3.96 -22.81
C SER A 230 0.84 4.77 -23.02
N GLN A 231 0.90 6.10 -22.87
CA GLN A 231 -0.24 6.97 -23.18
C GLN A 231 -0.35 7.28 -24.70
N GLU A 232 -0.15 6.27 -25.54
CA GLU A 232 -0.68 6.22 -26.89
C GLU A 232 -1.58 4.97 -26.98
N SER A 233 -2.89 5.21 -27.03
CA SER A 233 -3.95 4.26 -27.36
C SER A 233 -4.17 3.06 -26.41
N GLN A 234 -4.98 3.26 -25.36
CA GLN A 234 -6.15 2.41 -25.14
C GLN A 234 -7.05 2.93 -24.02
N ASP A 235 -8.23 3.37 -24.46
CA ASP A 235 -9.41 3.61 -23.66
C ASP A 235 -9.83 2.30 -22.97
N THR A 236 -9.46 2.13 -21.70
CA THR A 236 -9.99 1.07 -20.82
C THR A 236 -10.42 1.71 -19.52
N SER A 237 -11.64 2.22 -19.54
CA SER A 237 -12.40 2.57 -18.34
C SER A 237 -12.58 1.33 -17.44
N ASP A 238 -12.53 1.59 -16.12
CA ASP A 238 -13.20 0.83 -15.07
C ASP A 238 -12.77 -0.61 -14.75
N LEU A 239 -11.48 -0.84 -14.45
CA LEU A 239 -11.05 -2.02 -13.69
C LEU A 239 -9.99 -1.68 -12.62
N GLU A 240 -10.30 -0.73 -11.74
CA GLU A 240 -9.60 -0.61 -10.45
C GLU A 240 -10.08 -1.74 -9.53
N SER A 241 -9.52 -2.94 -9.76
CA SER A 241 -9.80 -4.12 -8.94
C SER A 241 -9.31 -3.88 -7.51
N THR A 242 -10.22 -3.50 -6.63
CA THR A 242 -10.10 -3.66 -5.17
C THR A 242 -10.15 -5.15 -4.84
N ALA A 243 -9.11 -5.90 -5.22
CA ALA A 243 -8.91 -7.25 -4.73
C ALA A 243 -8.40 -7.13 -3.29
N ASP A 244 -9.33 -7.22 -2.35
CA ASP A 244 -9.08 -7.43 -0.94
C ASP A 244 -8.07 -8.57 -0.77
N ASN A 245 -6.95 -8.23 -0.14
CA ASN A 245 -5.83 -9.10 0.09
C ASN A 245 -6.11 -9.92 1.36
N ASN A 246 -7.11 -10.80 1.30
CA ASN A 246 -7.33 -11.86 2.28
C ASN A 246 -6.34 -12.99 1.97
N ASN A 247 -5.08 -12.81 2.40
CA ASN A 247 -4.23 -13.97 2.69
C ASN A 247 -4.63 -14.47 4.07
N GLU A 248 -5.68 -15.29 4.13
CA GLU A 248 -5.80 -16.27 5.20
C GLU A 248 -4.84 -17.42 4.87
N ASP A 249 -3.91 -17.64 5.79
CA ASP A 249 -2.94 -18.72 5.76
C ASP A 249 -3.68 -20.07 5.74
N GLN A 250 -3.77 -20.71 4.58
CA GLN A 250 -3.96 -22.16 4.51
C GLN A 250 -2.58 -22.82 4.55
N ASP A 251 -2.18 -23.22 5.76
CA ASP A 251 -1.12 -24.20 5.99
C ASP A 251 -1.49 -25.51 5.29
N ASN A 252 -0.88 -25.75 4.14
CA ASN A 252 -0.86 -27.07 3.52
C ASN A 252 0.49 -27.71 3.85
N ASN A 253 0.56 -28.31 5.04
CA ASN A 253 1.54 -29.33 5.37
C ASN A 253 1.15 -30.60 4.60
N ASN A 254 1.83 -30.87 3.49
CA ASN A 254 1.83 -32.20 2.88
C ASN A 254 3.30 -32.63 2.72
N GLU A 255 3.87 -33.12 3.81
CA GLU A 255 5.05 -33.97 3.79
C GLU A 255 4.55 -35.40 3.53
N GLY A 256 4.82 -35.91 2.33
CA GLY A 256 4.38 -37.23 1.90
C GLY A 256 5.39 -37.85 0.94
N GLU A 257 6.31 -38.60 1.54
CA GLU A 257 6.88 -39.87 1.05
C GLU A 257 7.57 -39.90 -0.33
N THR A 258 8.90 -39.88 -0.23
CA THR A 258 9.84 -40.87 -0.78
C THR A 258 9.26 -41.97 -1.69
N TYR A 259 9.71 -41.98 -2.95
CA TYR A 259 9.84 -43.20 -3.75
C TYR A 259 11.10 -43.10 -4.59
N GLU A 260 12.08 -43.93 -4.25
CA GLU A 260 13.16 -44.31 -5.14
C GLU A 260 12.60 -45.20 -6.25
N MET A 261 12.85 -44.84 -7.51
CA MET A 261 12.79 -45.78 -8.63
C MET A 261 13.98 -45.52 -9.57
N ASP A 262 15.04 -46.25 -9.27
CA ASP A 262 15.83 -47.10 -10.16
C ASP A 262 15.76 -46.88 -11.68
N SER A 263 16.94 -46.58 -12.22
CA SER A 263 17.54 -46.96 -13.50
C SER A 263 16.66 -47.33 -14.69
N SER A 264 16.84 -46.59 -15.79
CA SER A 264 17.28 -47.16 -17.09
C SER A 264 17.61 -46.06 -18.11
N LEU A 265 18.89 -46.01 -18.52
CA LEU A 265 19.38 -45.50 -19.80
C LEU A 265 18.72 -46.30 -20.95
N PRO A 266 18.51 -45.74 -22.16
CA PRO A 266 19.63 -45.66 -23.12
C PRO A 266 19.60 -44.52 -24.18
N GLU A 267 20.80 -44.29 -24.70
CA GLU A 267 21.21 -44.01 -26.11
C GLU A 267 20.74 -42.79 -26.92
N GLU A 268 21.78 -42.01 -27.25
CA GLU A 268 22.15 -41.30 -28.49
C GLU A 268 21.27 -40.23 -29.19
N PRO A 269 21.92 -39.12 -29.65
CA PRO A 269 21.26 -38.01 -30.33
C PRO A 269 21.30 -38.11 -31.86
N PRO A 270 20.27 -37.65 -32.58
CA PRO A 270 20.40 -37.38 -34.01
C PRO A 270 20.99 -35.98 -34.27
N ASP A 271 22.09 -36.01 -35.02
CA ASP A 271 22.76 -34.94 -35.75
C ASP A 271 21.77 -34.17 -36.66
N VAL A 272 21.55 -32.87 -36.37
CA VAL A 272 20.80 -31.97 -37.24
C VAL A 272 21.65 -30.74 -37.55
N LYS A 273 22.23 -30.76 -38.75
CA LYS A 273 22.88 -29.63 -39.44
C LYS A 273 21.93 -28.43 -39.54
N PRO A 274 22.36 -27.20 -39.21
CA PRO A 274 21.64 -26.01 -39.63
C PRO A 274 21.98 -25.69 -41.09
N LYS A 275 20.96 -25.80 -41.94
CA LYS A 275 20.94 -25.32 -43.32
C LYS A 275 20.96 -23.78 -43.30
N LEU A 276 22.09 -23.21 -43.74
CA LEU A 276 22.22 -21.80 -44.06
C LEU A 276 21.36 -21.52 -45.30
N GLU A 277 20.18 -20.91 -45.13
CA GLU A 277 19.38 -20.40 -46.23
C GLU A 277 19.53 -18.88 -46.34
N LEU A 278 20.06 -18.52 -47.49
CA LEU A 278 20.38 -17.21 -48.01
C LEU A 278 19.12 -16.69 -48.71
N LEU A 279 18.48 -15.65 -48.16
CA LEU A 279 17.46 -14.85 -48.85
C LEU A 279 17.92 -13.39 -48.77
N GLN A 280 18.57 -12.89 -49.81
CA GLN A 280 17.95 -12.17 -50.92
C GLN A 280 17.27 -10.86 -50.50
N GLU A 281 18.05 -9.80 -50.71
CA GLU A 281 17.61 -8.48 -51.15
C GLU A 281 16.40 -8.56 -52.10
N ASN A 282 15.38 -7.74 -51.84
CA ASN A 282 14.75 -6.82 -52.78
C ASN A 282 13.37 -6.39 -52.26
N GLY A 283 13.07 -5.09 -52.32
CA GLY A 283 11.68 -4.62 -52.27
C GLY A 283 11.43 -3.34 -51.49
N LEU A 284 12.11 -2.27 -51.85
CA LEU A 284 11.67 -0.89 -51.59
C LEU A 284 10.30 -0.70 -52.27
N VAL A 285 9.22 -0.72 -51.50
CA VAL A 285 7.90 -0.25 -51.93
C VAL A 285 7.61 1.03 -51.16
N LEU A 286 7.80 2.16 -51.84
CA LEU A 286 7.15 3.43 -51.50
C LEU A 286 5.64 3.19 -51.49
N HIS A 287 5.02 3.29 -50.32
CA HIS A 287 3.61 3.61 -50.23
C HIS A 287 3.48 5.07 -49.79
N ASP A 288 3.02 5.88 -50.75
CA ASP A 288 2.53 7.23 -50.55
C ASP A 288 1.55 7.25 -49.38
N THR A 289 2.00 7.81 -48.26
CA THR A 289 1.13 8.14 -47.13
C THR A 289 0.54 9.52 -47.42
N PRO A 290 -0.80 9.66 -47.46
CA PRO A 290 -1.43 10.93 -47.78
C PRO A 290 -1.03 12.00 -46.76
N PRO A 291 -0.69 13.22 -47.21
CA PRO A 291 -0.52 14.32 -46.28
C PRO A 291 -1.90 14.69 -45.74
N ASP A 292 -1.89 15.27 -44.55
CA ASP A 292 -3.00 16.04 -44.02
C ASP A 292 -4.08 15.22 -43.33
N LEU A 293 -3.91 15.06 -42.02
CA LEU A 293 -4.84 15.56 -41.00
C LEU A 293 -4.14 15.36 -39.65
N GLN A 294 -3.11 16.16 -39.37
CA GLN A 294 -2.68 16.33 -37.98
C GLN A 294 -3.76 17.15 -37.28
N PRO A 295 -4.41 16.64 -36.22
CA PRO A 295 -5.27 17.47 -35.41
C PRO A 295 -4.39 18.59 -34.86
N ARG A 296 -4.65 19.84 -35.29
CA ARG A 296 -4.15 21.04 -34.62
C ARG A 296 -4.70 21.03 -33.19
N GLN A 297 -4.04 20.29 -32.31
CA GLN A 297 -4.08 20.55 -30.88
C GLN A 297 -3.33 21.86 -30.70
N LEU A 298 -4.04 22.96 -30.90
CA LEU A 298 -3.73 24.25 -30.31
C LEU A 298 -3.89 24.09 -28.80
N ALA A 299 -2.99 23.32 -28.20
CA ALA A 299 -2.75 23.38 -26.78
C ALA A 299 -2.24 24.80 -26.55
N PHE A 300 -3.05 25.62 -25.87
CA PHE A 300 -2.56 26.84 -25.27
C PHE A 300 -1.50 26.41 -24.25
N GLU A 301 -0.25 26.32 -24.69
CA GLU A 301 0.87 26.18 -23.77
C GLU A 301 0.82 27.40 -22.87
N ASP A 302 0.64 27.16 -21.57
CA ASP A 302 0.66 28.22 -20.57
C ASP A 302 2.00 28.96 -20.70
N GLU A 303 1.99 30.29 -20.55
CA GLU A 303 3.21 31.10 -20.54
C GLU A 303 4.22 30.55 -19.51
N PHE A 304 3.69 29.98 -18.42
CA PHE A 304 4.48 29.29 -17.41
C PHE A 304 5.16 28.00 -17.93
N ASP A 305 4.49 27.22 -18.77
CA ASP A 305 5.07 26.02 -19.38
C ASP A 305 6.18 26.39 -20.37
N HIS A 306 5.99 27.47 -21.14
CA HIS A 306 7.03 27.98 -22.04
C HIS A 306 8.26 28.46 -21.26
N PHE A 307 8.05 29.18 -20.15
CA PHE A 307 9.13 29.56 -19.24
C PHE A 307 9.87 28.34 -18.69
N GLY A 308 9.13 27.33 -18.20
CA GLY A 308 9.69 26.10 -17.68
C GLY A 308 10.54 25.33 -18.70
N LYS A 309 10.09 25.27 -19.96
CA LYS A 309 10.82 24.66 -21.08
C LYS A 309 12.13 25.41 -21.37
N ASN A 310 12.09 26.74 -21.44
CA ASN A 310 13.28 27.55 -21.68
C ASN A 310 14.31 27.40 -20.56
N VAL A 311 13.87 27.39 -19.30
CA VAL A 311 14.78 27.14 -18.15
C VAL A 311 15.39 25.75 -18.23
N ALA A 312 14.59 24.72 -18.54
CA ALA A 312 15.08 23.36 -18.67
C ALA A 312 16.10 23.22 -19.82
N GLU A 313 15.86 23.89 -20.94
CA GLU A 313 16.80 23.92 -22.06
C GLU A 313 18.11 24.61 -21.69
N GLN A 314 18.06 25.76 -21.03
CA GLN A 314 19.26 26.45 -20.54
C GLN A 314 20.06 25.58 -19.57
N LEU A 315 19.40 24.92 -18.61
CA LEU A 315 20.07 24.02 -17.67
C LEU A 315 20.76 22.82 -18.35
N ARG A 316 20.23 22.33 -19.48
CA ARG A 316 20.89 21.26 -20.26
C ARG A 316 22.18 21.70 -20.94
N THR A 317 22.32 22.99 -21.25
CA THR A 317 23.53 23.52 -21.91
C THR A 317 24.68 23.79 -20.94
N LEU A 318 24.41 23.82 -19.63
CA LEU A 318 25.40 24.09 -18.60
C LEU A 318 26.15 22.80 -18.17
N PRO A 319 27.41 22.90 -17.72
CA PRO A 319 28.08 21.80 -17.03
C PRO A 319 27.25 21.32 -15.83
N LEU A 320 27.17 20.00 -15.63
CA LEU A 320 26.24 19.39 -14.66
C LEU A 320 26.31 20.00 -13.26
N LEU A 321 27.51 20.27 -12.75
CA LEU A 321 27.69 20.89 -11.43
C LEU A 321 27.06 22.29 -11.35
N VAL A 322 27.24 23.10 -12.39
CA VAL A 322 26.68 24.46 -12.49
C VAL A 322 25.16 24.40 -12.68
N ALA A 323 24.66 23.42 -13.46
CA ALA A 323 23.23 23.21 -13.64
C ALA A 323 22.52 22.87 -12.32
N LEU A 324 23.11 22.00 -11.49
CA LEU A 324 22.56 21.63 -10.19
C LEU A 324 22.55 22.80 -9.20
N GLU A 325 23.64 23.56 -9.12
CA GLU A 325 23.70 24.77 -8.28
C GLU A 325 22.67 25.81 -8.72
N THR A 326 22.55 26.03 -10.04
CA THR A 326 21.56 26.96 -10.61
C THR A 326 20.12 26.50 -10.31
N GLN A 327 19.86 25.20 -10.40
CA GLN A 327 18.55 24.63 -10.06
C GLN A 327 18.21 24.85 -8.58
N GLU A 328 19.15 24.63 -7.66
CA GLU A 328 18.95 24.86 -6.23
C GLU A 328 18.68 26.34 -5.92
N MET A 329 19.41 27.25 -6.58
CA MET A 329 19.19 28.69 -6.47
C MET A 329 17.79 29.08 -6.96
N LEU A 330 17.36 28.60 -8.13
CA LEU A 330 16.03 28.88 -8.68
C LEU A 330 14.93 28.38 -7.74
N LEU A 331 15.05 27.15 -7.22
CA LEU A 331 14.10 26.60 -6.26
C LEU A 331 14.04 27.43 -4.97
N THR A 332 15.18 27.94 -4.50
CA THR A 332 15.26 28.80 -3.31
C THR A 332 14.52 30.12 -3.52
N VAL A 333 14.71 30.76 -4.68
CA VAL A 333 14.02 32.01 -5.04
C VAL A 333 12.51 31.77 -5.14
N LEU A 334 12.08 30.70 -5.81
CA LEU A 334 10.66 30.36 -5.95
C LEU A 334 10.00 30.10 -4.59
N LYS A 335 10.67 29.35 -3.70
CA LYS A 335 10.20 29.15 -2.31
C LYS A 335 10.01 30.46 -1.58
N LYS A 336 10.99 31.37 -1.67
CA LYS A 336 10.94 32.68 -1.01
C LYS A 336 9.80 33.56 -1.54
N GLN A 337 9.61 33.59 -2.86
CA GLN A 337 8.51 34.35 -3.47
C GLN A 337 7.14 33.77 -3.09
N ARG A 338 6.99 32.45 -3.08
CA ARG A 338 5.76 31.79 -2.67
C ARG A 338 5.39 32.08 -1.22
N LEU A 339 6.35 32.02 -0.30
CA LEU A 339 6.14 32.41 1.10
C LEU A 339 5.73 33.87 1.23
N LYS A 340 6.35 34.76 0.44
CA LYS A 340 5.98 36.18 0.41
C LYS A 340 4.51 36.37 0.00
N VAL A 341 4.08 35.74 -1.08
CA VAL A 341 2.68 35.81 -1.56
C VAL A 341 1.70 35.29 -0.50
N LEU A 342 2.00 34.16 0.13
CA LEU A 342 1.18 33.59 1.20
C LEU A 342 1.08 34.53 2.40
N SER A 343 2.20 35.12 2.84
CA SER A 343 2.22 36.07 3.96
C SER A 343 1.44 37.36 3.69
N THR A 344 1.37 37.81 2.42
CA THR A 344 0.60 38.99 2.03
C THR A 344 -0.89 38.70 1.86
N SER A 345 -1.29 37.44 1.75
CA SER A 345 -2.68 37.04 1.49
C SER A 345 -3.54 36.85 2.73
N ASP A 346 -3.01 37.01 3.95
CA ASP A 346 -3.80 36.99 5.19
C ASP A 346 -4.54 38.33 5.37
N PRO A 347 -5.87 38.39 5.17
CA PRO A 347 -6.63 39.64 5.26
C PRO A 347 -6.91 40.07 6.71
N LEU A 348 -6.36 39.37 7.70
CA LEU A 348 -6.66 39.56 9.12
C LEU A 348 -5.63 40.42 9.89
N THR A 349 -4.53 40.83 9.26
CA THR A 349 -3.47 41.63 9.90
C THR A 349 -3.52 43.13 9.60
N ASN A 350 -4.48 43.60 8.79
CA ASN A 350 -4.78 45.04 8.63
C ASN A 350 -6.05 45.39 9.42
N LYS A 351 -5.92 45.57 10.73
CA LYS A 351 -6.89 46.28 11.57
C LYS A 351 -6.20 47.17 12.57
#